data_AF-A0A4D4MLI6-F1
#
_entry.id   AF-A0A4D4MLI6-F1
#
_cell.length_a   1.000
_cell.length_b   1.000
_cell.length_c   1.000
_cell.angle_alpha   90.00
_cell.angle_beta   90.00
_cell.angle_gamma   90.00
#
_symmetry.space_group_name_H-M   'P 1'
#
loop_
_entity.id
_entity.type
_entity.pdbx_description
1 polymer ?
#
loop_
_entity_poly.entity_id
_entity_poly.type
_entity_poly.pdbx_seq_one_letter_code
_entity_poly.pdbx_strand_id
1 'polypeptide(L)'
;MGSPLFGRRRELGGGGGGPLGTAQGPRYRGGPVDLADLIAVWHQAGAVDGFHLTPVEPRRDLERLVNGTVALLQHRGLFRTFYPGSTLREHLGLGRPANQYAVTGGTS
;
A
#
# COMPACT_ATOMS: atom_id res chain seq x y z
N MET A 1 -16.89 -15.19 27.68
CA MET A 1 -17.80 -14.84 26.57
C MET A 1 -18.26 -13.40 26.76
N GLY A 2 -17.91 -12.52 25.80
CA GLY A 2 -18.64 -11.28 25.49
C GLY A 2 -18.50 -10.07 26.41
N SER A 3 -17.45 -9.26 26.20
CA SER A 3 -17.46 -7.83 26.54
C SER A 3 -17.19 -7.04 25.25
N PRO A 4 -18.01 -6.04 24.88
CA PRO A 4 -17.61 -5.05 23.88
C PRO A 4 -17.31 -3.72 24.57
N LEU A 5 -16.01 -3.42 24.73
CA LEU A 5 -15.54 -2.08 25.06
C LEU A 5 -15.29 -1.30 23.76
N PHE A 6 -16.37 -0.88 23.09
CA PHE A 6 -16.27 0.12 22.02
C PHE A 6 -16.15 1.51 22.63
N GLY A 7 -14.90 1.93 22.87
CA GLY A 7 -14.55 3.28 23.30
C GLY A 7 -14.83 4.32 22.21
N ARG A 8 -15.90 5.10 22.43
CA ARG A 8 -16.11 6.51 22.09
C ARG A 8 -15.36 7.09 20.86
N ARG A 9 -16.08 7.15 19.74
CA ARG A 9 -15.79 7.99 18.56
C ARG A 9 -15.74 9.47 18.98
N ARG A 10 -14.60 10.14 18.84
CA ARG A 10 -14.57 11.62 18.84
C ARG A 10 -15.00 12.10 17.46
N GLU A 11 -16.13 12.80 17.44
CA GLU A 11 -16.59 13.57 16.30
C GLU A 11 -15.70 14.80 16.15
N LEU A 12 -15.01 14.90 15.02
CA LEU A 12 -14.41 16.15 14.57
C LEU A 12 -15.33 16.71 13.49
N GLY A 13 -16.04 17.79 13.86
CA GLY A 13 -16.79 18.60 12.92
C GLY A 13 -15.86 19.44 12.04
N GLY A 14 -16.26 19.61 10.77
CA GLY A 14 -15.71 20.63 9.85
C GLY A 14 -14.99 20.07 8.62
N GLY A 15 -15.72 19.90 7.52
CA GLY A 15 -15.17 19.94 6.15
C GLY A 15 -14.54 18.65 5.57
N GLY A 16 -14.71 17.49 6.20
CA GLY A 16 -14.03 16.26 5.80
C GLY A 16 -14.71 15.49 4.66
N GLY A 17 -14.25 15.68 3.42
CA GLY A 17 -14.44 14.73 2.33
C GLY A 17 -13.59 13.47 2.54
N GLY A 18 -13.79 12.79 3.67
CA GLY A 18 -13.14 11.52 3.97
C GLY A 18 -13.57 10.45 2.96
N PRO A 19 -12.71 9.46 2.67
CA PRO A 19 -13.02 8.47 1.67
C PRO A 19 -14.29 7.70 2.05
N LEU A 20 -15.24 7.65 1.11
CA LEU A 20 -16.46 6.86 1.25
C LEU A 20 -16.07 5.38 1.33
N GLY A 21 -16.49 4.71 2.41
CA GLY A 21 -16.28 3.29 2.58
C GLY A 21 -17.08 2.51 1.54
N THR A 22 -16.39 1.79 0.65
CA THR A 22 -17.01 0.81 -0.24
C THR A 22 -16.61 -0.60 0.19
N ALA A 23 -17.31 -1.63 -0.30
CA ALA A 23 -16.93 -3.03 -0.03
C ALA A 23 -15.50 -3.36 -0.49
N GLN A 24 -14.92 -2.53 -1.36
CA GLN A 24 -13.56 -2.64 -1.90
C GLN A 24 -12.57 -1.66 -1.24
N GLY A 25 -13.00 -0.90 -0.22
CA GLY A 25 -12.15 0.05 0.51
C GLY A 25 -12.46 1.52 0.22
N PRO A 26 -11.61 2.43 0.73
CA PRO A 26 -11.78 3.88 0.58
C PRO A 26 -11.66 4.32 -0.88
N ARG A 27 -12.66 5.03 -1.41
CA ARG A 27 -12.54 5.70 -2.72
C ARG A 27 -11.80 7.03 -2.58
N TYR A 28 -10.71 7.16 -3.32
CA TYR A 28 -9.96 8.41 -3.43
C TYR A 28 -10.35 9.16 -4.70
N ARG A 29 -10.67 10.45 -4.58
CA ARG A 29 -10.94 11.35 -5.71
C ARG A 29 -10.17 12.65 -5.48
N GLY A 30 -9.03 12.78 -6.14
CA GLY A 30 -8.14 13.93 -5.99
C GLY A 30 -7.02 13.92 -7.03
N GLY A 31 -6.10 14.87 -6.92
CA GLY A 31 -4.95 14.95 -7.81
C GLY A 31 -3.85 13.93 -7.49
N PRO A 32 -2.88 13.74 -8.41
CA PRO A 32 -1.72 12.89 -8.18
C PRO A 32 -0.80 13.42 -7.06
N VAL A 33 -0.71 14.75 -6.90
CA VAL A 33 0.07 15.41 -5.83
C VAL A 33 -0.55 15.09 -4.47
N ASP A 34 -1.83 15.37 -4.33
CA ASP A 34 -2.60 15.13 -3.11
C ASP A 34 -2.53 13.64 -2.68
N LEU A 35 -2.54 12.72 -3.66
CA LEU A 35 -2.44 11.29 -3.38
C LEU A 35 -1.04 10.91 -2.88
N ALA A 36 0.01 11.49 -3.47
CA ALA A 36 1.38 11.26 -3.03
C ALA A 36 1.62 11.82 -1.62
N ASP A 37 1.01 12.97 -1.28
CA ASP A 37 1.03 13.54 0.06
C ASP A 37 0.33 12.63 1.07
N LEU A 38 -0.86 12.11 0.72
CA LEU A 38 -1.59 11.19 1.57
C LEU A 38 -0.80 9.90 1.85
N ILE A 39 -0.18 9.32 0.82
CA ILE A 39 0.69 8.14 0.94
C ILE A 39 1.88 8.45 1.84
N ALA A 40 2.51 9.62 1.69
CA ALA A 40 3.65 10.03 2.50
C ALA A 40 3.28 10.15 3.98
N VAL A 41 2.11 10.71 4.30
CA VAL A 41 1.60 10.83 5.69
C VAL A 41 1.45 9.44 6.33
N TRP A 42 0.81 8.50 5.63
CA TRP A 42 0.62 7.15 6.16
C TRP A 42 1.93 6.37 6.31
N HIS A 43 2.86 6.53 5.37
CA HIS A 43 4.19 5.94 5.46
C HIS A 43 4.98 6.49 6.66
N GLN A 44 4.99 7.82 6.85
CA GLN A 44 5.65 8.46 7.98
C GLN A 44 5.05 8.06 9.34
N ALA A 45 3.73 7.81 9.37
CA ALA A 45 3.06 7.29 10.55
C ALA A 45 3.35 5.81 10.84
N GLY A 46 4.06 5.10 9.95
CA GLY A 46 4.29 3.65 10.07
C GLY A 46 2.99 2.84 10.05
N ALA A 47 1.93 3.38 9.45
CA ALA A 47 0.60 2.77 9.49
C ALA A 47 0.45 1.59 8.53
N VAL A 48 1.28 1.54 7.49
CA VAL A 48 1.20 0.56 6.39
C VAL A 48 2.55 0.27 5.75
N ASP A 49 2.74 -0.94 5.24
CA ASP A 49 3.91 -1.34 4.44
C ASP A 49 3.74 -1.05 2.93
N GLY A 50 2.49 -0.92 2.47
CA GLY A 50 2.18 -0.72 1.07
C GLY A 50 0.69 -0.53 0.79
N PHE A 51 0.37 -0.25 -0.47
CA PHE A 51 -0.99 0.05 -0.92
C PHE A 51 -1.42 -0.88 -2.05
N HIS A 52 -2.65 -1.35 -1.97
CA HIS A 52 -3.34 -1.97 -3.09
C HIS A 52 -4.29 -0.95 -3.70
N LEU A 53 -4.03 -0.54 -4.94
CA LEU A 53 -4.82 0.45 -5.67
C LEU A 53 -5.70 -0.26 -6.70
N THR A 54 -6.99 0.04 -6.70
CA THR A 54 -7.94 -0.48 -7.69
C THR A 54 -8.44 0.67 -8.57
N PRO A 55 -7.92 0.79 -9.80
CA PRO A 55 -8.38 1.80 -10.75
C PRO A 55 -9.85 1.63 -11.10
N VAL A 56 -10.53 2.74 -11.40
CA VAL A 56 -11.90 2.71 -11.93
C VAL A 56 -11.86 2.57 -13.45
N GLU A 57 -10.96 3.31 -14.11
CA GLU A 57 -10.70 3.22 -15.54
C GLU A 57 -9.20 2.96 -15.76
N PRO A 58 -8.77 1.69 -15.87
CA PRO A 58 -7.35 1.32 -15.84
C PRO A 58 -6.49 2.08 -16.87
N ARG A 59 -6.99 2.27 -18.10
CA ARG A 59 -6.23 2.95 -19.17
C ARG A 59 -5.86 4.38 -18.79
N ARG A 60 -6.80 5.14 -18.22
CA ARG A 60 -6.60 6.55 -17.85
C ARG A 60 -5.93 6.69 -16.48
N ASP A 61 -6.36 5.89 -15.53
CA ASP A 61 -5.95 6.03 -14.13
C ASP A 61 -4.50 5.58 -13.93
N LEU A 62 -4.06 4.51 -14.61
CA LEU A 62 -2.68 4.03 -14.51
C LEU A 62 -1.70 5.05 -15.08
N GLU A 63 -2.00 5.69 -16.22
CA GLU A 63 -1.14 6.73 -16.80
C GLU A 63 -0.99 7.91 -15.84
N ARG A 64 -2.09 8.38 -15.24
CA ARG A 64 -2.05 9.48 -14.25
C ARG A 64 -1.31 9.09 -12.98
N LEU A 65 -1.48 7.85 -12.52
CA LEU A 65 -0.83 7.33 -11.34
C LEU A 65 0.68 7.23 -11.54
N VAL A 66 1.12 6.62 -12.63
CA VAL A 66 2.54 6.39 -12.93
C VAL A 66 3.25 7.72 -13.20
N ASN A 67 2.71 8.55 -14.08
CA ASN A 67 3.36 9.80 -14.49
C ASN A 67 3.22 10.92 -13.46
N GLY A 68 2.25 10.82 -12.54
CA GLY A 68 2.02 11.79 -11.48
C GLY A 68 2.49 11.29 -10.12
N THR A 69 1.66 10.45 -9.50
CA THR A 69 1.85 10.01 -8.10
C THR A 69 3.16 9.25 -7.91
N VAL A 70 3.45 8.26 -8.75
CA VAL A 70 4.65 7.41 -8.62
C VAL A 70 5.91 8.24 -8.86
N ALA A 71 5.92 9.10 -9.87
CA ALA A 71 7.04 10.01 -10.12
C ALA A 71 7.35 10.92 -8.91
N LEU A 72 6.32 11.48 -8.27
CA LEU A 72 6.49 12.29 -7.06
C LEU A 72 7.00 11.47 -5.87
N LEU A 73 6.50 10.24 -5.68
CA LEU A 73 6.96 9.36 -4.61
C LEU A 73 8.43 8.93 -4.81
N GLN A 74 8.84 8.67 -6.05
CA GLN A 74 10.23 8.39 -6.40
C GLN A 74 11.14 9.59 -6.13
N HIS A 75 10.74 10.78 -6.55
CA HIS A 75 11.48 12.02 -6.28
C HIS A 75 11.67 12.27 -4.78
N ARG A 76 10.69 11.89 -3.95
CA ARG A 76 10.73 12.00 -2.49
C ARG A 76 11.46 10.85 -1.80
N GLY A 77 11.98 9.87 -2.54
CA GLY A 77 12.62 8.68 -1.98
C GLY A 77 11.67 7.73 -1.24
N LEU A 78 10.35 7.90 -1.39
CA LEU A 78 9.32 7.05 -0.78
C LEU A 78 8.96 5.84 -1.64
N PHE A 79 9.41 5.81 -2.89
CA PHE A 79 9.20 4.69 -3.79
C PHE A 79 10.48 4.38 -4.56
N ARG A 80 10.72 3.08 -4.77
CA ARG A 80 11.90 2.60 -5.50
C ARG A 80 11.87 3.04 -6.97
N THR A 81 13.04 3.34 -7.51
CA THR A 81 13.27 3.69 -8.92
C THR A 81 13.73 2.48 -9.75
N PHE A 82 14.21 1.43 -9.09
CA PHE A 82 14.69 0.20 -9.71
C PHE A 82 14.24 -1.02 -8.91
N TYR A 83 14.14 -2.17 -9.58
CA TYR A 83 13.75 -3.45 -9.01
C TYR A 83 14.93 -4.42 -9.06
N PRO A 84 15.66 -4.63 -7.95
CA PRO A 84 16.67 -5.67 -7.89
C PRO A 84 16.01 -7.05 -7.81
N GLY A 85 16.55 -8.02 -8.54
CA GLY A 85 16.03 -9.39 -8.58
C GLY A 85 14.99 -9.63 -9.69
N SER A 86 14.70 -10.90 -9.94
CA SER A 86 13.81 -11.38 -11.00
C SER A 86 12.49 -11.92 -10.46
N THR A 87 12.34 -12.03 -9.14
CA THR A 87 11.17 -12.61 -8.50
C THR A 87 10.40 -11.59 -7.67
N LEU A 88 9.08 -11.80 -7.57
CA LEU A 88 8.22 -10.98 -6.71
C LEU A 88 8.69 -10.99 -5.25
N ARG A 89 9.23 -12.12 -4.77
CA ARG A 89 9.76 -12.21 -3.40
C ARG A 89 10.93 -11.26 -3.19
N GLU A 90 11.86 -11.18 -4.12
CA GLU A 90 12.99 -10.24 -4.06
C GLU A 90 12.50 -8.79 -4.09
N HIS A 91 11.50 -8.48 -4.92
CA HIS A 91 10.91 -7.12 -5.00
C HIS A 91 10.23 -6.70 -3.69
N LEU A 92 9.78 -7.67 -2.89
CA LEU A 92 9.16 -7.47 -1.58
C LEU A 92 10.14 -7.66 -0.41
N GLY A 93 11.41 -7.96 -0.66
CA GLY A 93 12.40 -8.25 0.39
C GLY A 93 12.14 -9.54 1.17
N LEU A 94 11.39 -10.49 0.59
CA LEU A 94 11.02 -11.74 1.23
C LEU A 94 12.05 -12.83 0.95
N GLY A 95 12.51 -13.49 2.01
CA GLY A 95 13.37 -14.67 1.90
C GLY A 95 12.69 -15.82 1.13
N ARG A 96 13.49 -16.60 0.40
CA ARG A 96 13.02 -17.83 -0.24
C ARG A 96 12.87 -18.92 0.84
N PRO A 97 11.65 -19.43 1.11
CA PRO A 97 11.49 -20.51 2.07
C PRO A 97 12.18 -21.77 1.54
N ALA A 98 12.87 -22.49 2.42
CA ALA A 98 13.37 -23.82 2.11
C ALA A 98 12.19 -24.74 1.77
N ASN A 99 12.36 -25.58 0.75
CA ASN A 99 11.36 -26.58 0.44
C ASN A 99 11.27 -27.56 1.62
N GLN A 100 10.07 -27.77 2.16
CA GLN A 100 9.83 -28.70 3.27
C GLN A 100 10.19 -30.16 2.94
N TYR A 101 10.30 -30.48 1.64
CA TYR A 101 10.76 -31.76 1.11
C TYR A 101 12.16 -31.69 0.51
N ALA A 102 12.91 -30.59 0.67
CA ALA A 102 14.34 -30.60 0.40
C ALA A 102 15.00 -31.47 1.46
N VAL A 103 15.07 -32.76 1.16
CA VAL A 103 15.50 -33.84 2.03
C VAL A 103 16.83 -33.46 2.69
N THR A 104 16.83 -33.45 4.03
CA THR A 104 17.97 -33.85 4.86
C THR A 104 18.57 -35.08 4.21
N GLY A 105 19.61 -34.91 3.39
CA GLY A 105 20.30 -36.00 2.73
C GLY A 105 20.78 -36.95 3.82
N GLY A 106 19.97 -37.98 4.08
CA GLY A 106 20.30 -39.06 4.99
C GLY A 106 21.54 -39.71 4.44
N THR A 107 22.67 -39.41 5.08
CA THR A 107 23.90 -40.20 4.96
C THR A 107 23.54 -41.65 5.26
N SER A 108 23.63 -42.50 4.25
CA SER A 108 23.75 -43.96 4.38
C SER A 108 25.03 -44.37 3.67
#